data_AF-A0A927P2I9-F1
#
_entry.id   AF-A0A927P2I9-F1
#
_cell.length_a   1.000
_cell.length_b   1.000
_cell.length_c   1.000
_cell.angle_alpha   90.00
_cell.angle_beta   90.00
_cell.angle_gamma   90.00
#
_symmetry.space_group_name_H-M   'P 1'
#
loop_
_entity.id
_entity.type
_entity.pdbx_description
1 polymer ?
#
loop_
_entity_poly.entity_id
_entity_poly.type
_entity_poly.pdbx_seq_one_letter_code
_entity_poly.pdbx_strand_id
1 'polypeptide(L)'
;MMQRTMKRGLALVLALLLAILLVEAIADEDAEEMRAYWGLVGDVNQPDALTKAMNEDYDNLTLEELKAVTPEQLLAFAAQNQLPISMARYGYYAALADRLALEVPQTPTGERLALFLDMKDNPRDKDAKAQRRAIRKELTEQDILGYADETELPAGFLAWLMLDDEWHEGEWEDSDDWREGRRDWDFADWVDEQDLIDLYGREARVTDDDVERVLRKNGLDFDD
;
A
#
# COMPACT_ATOMS: atom_id res chain seq x y z
N MET A 1 -4.14 -52.89 -19.03
CA MET A 1 -3.26 -51.76 -19.44
C MET A 1 -3.83 -50.37 -19.10
N MET A 2 -5.12 -50.20 -18.78
CA MET A 2 -5.77 -48.89 -18.50
C MET A 2 -5.50 -48.27 -17.11
N GLN A 3 -5.04 -49.01 -16.10
CA GLN A 3 -4.90 -48.46 -14.74
C GLN A 3 -3.63 -47.62 -14.51
N ARG A 4 -2.59 -47.73 -15.34
CA ARG A 4 -1.32 -47.00 -15.15
C ARG A 4 -1.35 -45.57 -15.71
N THR A 5 -2.18 -45.29 -16.70
CA THR A 5 -2.30 -43.96 -17.33
C THR A 5 -3.16 -43.01 -16.49
N MET A 6 -4.25 -43.49 -15.87
CA MET A 6 -5.08 -42.66 -14.98
C MET A 6 -4.34 -42.18 -13.73
N LYS A 7 -3.45 -43.00 -13.16
CA LYS A 7 -2.65 -42.60 -11.97
C LYS A 7 -1.63 -41.51 -12.26
N ARG A 8 -1.07 -41.47 -13.47
CA ARG A 8 -0.12 -40.42 -13.89
C ARG A 8 -0.83 -39.10 -14.21
N GLY A 9 -2.03 -39.16 -14.80
CA GLY A 9 -2.87 -37.97 -15.02
C GLY A 9 -3.34 -37.33 -13.70
N LEU A 10 -3.78 -38.14 -12.74
CA LEU A 10 -4.21 -37.64 -11.43
C LEU A 10 -3.04 -37.03 -10.63
N ALA A 11 -1.84 -37.62 -10.69
CA ALA A 11 -0.66 -37.08 -10.03
C ALA A 11 -0.18 -35.76 -10.66
N LEU A 12 -0.30 -35.61 -11.99
CA LEU A 12 0.01 -34.35 -12.68
C LEU A 12 -1.01 -33.26 -12.37
N VAL A 13 -2.30 -33.60 -12.28
CA VAL A 13 -3.35 -32.64 -11.89
C VAL A 13 -3.22 -32.25 -10.42
N LEU A 14 -2.86 -33.18 -9.52
CA LEU A 14 -2.57 -32.85 -8.12
C LEU A 14 -1.31 -31.99 -8.00
N ALA A 15 -0.26 -32.26 -8.77
CA ALA A 15 0.96 -31.44 -8.77
C ALA A 15 0.71 -30.04 -9.37
N LEU A 16 -0.17 -29.93 -10.38
CA LEU A 16 -0.59 -28.64 -10.91
C LEU A 16 -1.48 -27.88 -9.93
N LEU A 17 -2.39 -28.55 -9.21
CA LEU A 17 -3.22 -27.94 -8.16
C LEU A 17 -2.40 -27.55 -6.94
N LEU A 18 -1.40 -28.34 -6.54
CA LEU A 18 -0.42 -27.96 -5.52
C LEU A 18 0.45 -26.79 -6.00
N ALA A 19 0.84 -26.74 -7.26
CA ALA A 19 1.59 -25.61 -7.81
C ALA A 19 0.73 -24.34 -7.98
N ILE A 20 -0.59 -24.48 -8.19
CA ILE A 20 -1.54 -23.35 -8.22
C ILE A 20 -1.85 -22.87 -6.79
N LEU A 21 -1.93 -23.77 -5.81
CA LEU A 21 -2.06 -23.41 -4.39
C LEU A 21 -0.76 -22.90 -3.76
N LEU A 22 0.40 -23.18 -4.36
CA LEU A 22 1.71 -22.62 -3.95
C LEU A 22 2.01 -21.27 -4.63
N VAL A 23 1.15 -20.78 -5.53
CA VAL A 23 1.28 -19.44 -6.13
C VAL A 23 0.46 -18.40 -5.36
N GLU A 24 -0.40 -18.81 -4.42
CA GLU A 24 -1.22 -17.92 -3.57
C GLU A 24 -0.66 -17.69 -2.16
N ALA A 25 0.57 -18.13 -1.86
CA ALA A 25 1.16 -17.96 -0.53
C ALA A 25 2.64 -17.60 -0.60
N ILE A 26 2.92 -16.45 -1.20
CA ILE A 26 3.83 -15.52 -0.55
C ILE A 26 2.88 -14.41 -0.11
N ALA A 27 2.21 -14.62 1.03
CA ALA A 27 1.71 -13.45 1.74
C ALA A 27 2.98 -12.66 2.04
N ASP A 28 3.08 -11.43 1.52
CA ASP A 28 4.25 -10.65 1.85
C ASP A 28 4.23 -10.38 3.37
N GLU A 29 5.40 -10.61 3.94
CA GLU A 29 5.63 -10.73 5.38
C GLU A 29 5.20 -9.44 6.09
N ASP A 30 5.46 -8.31 5.45
CA ASP A 30 5.17 -6.96 5.93
C ASP A 30 3.67 -6.70 6.00
N ALA A 31 2.87 -7.18 5.04
CA ALA A 31 1.42 -7.09 5.11
C ALA A 31 0.83 -7.93 6.27
N GLU A 32 1.39 -9.11 6.55
CA GLU A 32 0.97 -9.92 7.71
C GLU A 32 1.40 -9.28 9.03
N GLU A 33 2.62 -8.76 9.09
CA GLU A 33 3.15 -8.02 10.23
C GLU A 33 2.30 -6.79 10.54
N MET A 34 1.99 -5.96 9.54
CA MET A 34 1.11 -4.80 9.67
C MET A 34 -0.26 -5.18 10.22
N ARG A 35 -0.91 -6.20 9.64
CA ARG A 35 -2.21 -6.69 10.12
C ARG A 35 -2.14 -7.17 11.56
N ALA A 36 -1.07 -7.88 11.91
CA ALA A 36 -0.89 -8.42 13.25
C ALA A 36 -0.63 -7.31 14.28
N TYR A 37 0.22 -6.34 13.94
CA TYR A 37 0.51 -5.18 14.78
C TYR A 37 -0.75 -4.33 14.99
N TRP A 38 -1.46 -4.00 13.90
CA TRP A 38 -2.71 -3.27 13.95
C TRP A 38 -3.75 -3.96 14.84
N GLY A 39 -3.89 -5.29 14.75
CA GLY A 39 -4.77 -6.07 15.61
C GLY A 39 -4.40 -6.05 17.11
N LEU A 40 -3.17 -5.69 17.47
CA LEU A 40 -2.69 -5.61 18.84
C LEU A 40 -2.82 -4.22 19.46
N VAL A 41 -2.51 -3.17 18.69
CA VAL A 41 -2.46 -1.79 19.20
C VAL A 41 -3.63 -0.92 18.77
N GLY A 42 -4.27 -1.28 17.65
CA GLY A 42 -5.31 -0.51 17.02
C GLY A 42 -6.67 -0.63 17.67
N ASP A 43 -7.46 0.44 17.60
CA ASP A 43 -8.90 0.37 17.84
C ASP A 43 -9.65 -0.07 16.58
N VAL A 44 -9.63 -1.38 16.32
CA VAL A 44 -10.17 -2.01 15.09
C VAL A 44 -11.69 -1.85 14.88
N ASN A 45 -12.42 -1.25 15.84
CA ASN A 45 -13.89 -1.16 15.80
C ASN A 45 -14.42 0.26 15.51
N GLN A 46 -13.54 1.23 15.27
CA GLN A 46 -13.98 2.58 14.93
C GLN A 46 -14.57 2.63 13.51
N PRO A 47 -15.65 3.40 13.28
CA PRO A 47 -16.33 3.46 11.98
C PRO A 47 -15.69 4.45 10.99
N ASP A 48 -14.55 5.06 11.33
CA ASP A 48 -13.89 6.05 10.49
C ASP A 48 -13.14 5.42 9.31
N ALA A 49 -12.79 6.25 8.32
CA ALA A 49 -12.19 5.78 7.07
C ALA A 49 -10.80 5.16 7.27
N LEU A 50 -9.99 5.68 8.20
CA LEU A 50 -8.63 5.19 8.42
C LEU A 50 -8.65 3.84 9.14
N THR A 51 -9.54 3.66 10.11
CA THR A 51 -9.75 2.34 10.74
C THR A 51 -10.19 1.29 9.73
N LYS A 52 -11.16 1.62 8.86
CA LYS A 52 -11.58 0.71 7.78
C LYS A 52 -10.43 0.42 6.81
N ALA A 53 -9.63 1.42 6.46
CA ALA A 53 -8.47 1.24 5.59
C ALA A 53 -7.44 0.28 6.22
N MET A 54 -7.10 0.48 7.50
CA MET A 54 -6.21 -0.43 8.25
C MET A 54 -6.77 -1.84 8.41
N ASN A 55 -8.10 -1.97 8.46
CA ASN A 55 -8.80 -3.27 8.48
C ASN A 55 -8.91 -3.93 7.10
N GLU A 56 -8.41 -3.30 6.03
CA GLU A 56 -8.62 -3.71 4.64
C GLU A 56 -10.12 -3.83 4.25
N ASP A 57 -11.01 -3.12 4.96
CA ASP A 57 -12.45 -3.12 4.71
C ASP A 57 -12.84 -2.13 3.59
N TYR A 58 -12.18 -2.29 2.44
CA TYR A 58 -12.29 -1.37 1.31
C TYR A 58 -13.70 -1.36 0.70
N ASP A 59 -14.44 -2.46 0.81
CA ASP A 59 -15.83 -2.55 0.35
C ASP A 59 -16.78 -1.62 1.08
N ASN A 60 -16.43 -1.19 2.30
CA ASN A 60 -17.19 -0.22 3.09
C ASN A 60 -16.54 1.18 3.10
N LEU A 61 -15.65 1.44 2.14
CA LEU A 61 -15.04 2.73 1.86
C LEU A 61 -15.47 3.26 0.49
N THR A 62 -15.67 4.57 0.42
CA THR A 62 -15.82 5.31 -0.83
C THR A 62 -14.56 6.13 -1.12
N LEU A 63 -14.29 6.40 -2.40
CA LEU A 63 -13.18 7.26 -2.79
C LEU A 63 -13.33 8.67 -2.19
N GLU A 64 -14.55 9.19 -2.10
CA GLU A 64 -14.86 10.50 -1.50
C GLU A 64 -14.55 10.55 0.02
N GLU A 65 -14.85 9.48 0.77
CA GLU A 65 -14.47 9.41 2.19
C GLU A 65 -12.95 9.44 2.37
N LEU A 66 -12.21 8.78 1.48
CA LEU A 66 -10.74 8.75 1.54
C LEU A 66 -10.15 10.10 1.14
N LYS A 67 -10.63 10.74 0.07
CA LYS A 67 -10.21 12.10 -0.33
C LYS A 67 -10.43 13.16 0.75
N ALA A 68 -11.44 12.97 1.60
CA ALA A 68 -11.73 13.87 2.70
C ALA A 68 -10.76 13.73 3.90
N VAL A 69 -9.89 12.71 3.91
CA VAL A 69 -8.87 12.52 4.95
C VAL A 69 -7.78 13.58 4.79
N THR A 70 -7.55 14.36 5.84
CA THR A 70 -6.48 15.36 5.85
C THR A 70 -5.16 14.80 6.40
N PRO A 71 -4.02 15.40 6.05
CA PRO A 71 -2.72 15.10 6.66
C PRO A 71 -2.75 15.08 8.19
N GLU A 72 -3.42 16.05 8.81
CA GLU A 72 -3.51 16.14 10.27
C GLU A 72 -4.36 15.01 10.88
N GLN A 73 -5.40 14.56 10.19
CA GLN A 73 -6.20 13.41 10.62
C GLN A 73 -5.39 12.12 10.57
N LEU A 74 -4.57 11.93 9.53
CA LEU A 74 -3.69 10.78 9.41
C LEU A 74 -2.62 10.76 10.51
N LEU A 75 -1.98 11.91 10.77
CA LEU A 75 -1.02 12.06 11.87
C LEU A 75 -1.66 11.83 13.25
N ALA A 76 -2.86 12.37 13.47
CA ALA A 76 -3.62 12.15 14.70
C ALA A 76 -3.97 10.67 14.89
N PHE A 77 -4.38 10.00 13.81
CA PHE A 77 -4.73 8.58 13.82
C PHE A 77 -3.52 7.71 14.17
N ALA A 78 -2.37 7.96 13.55
CA ALA A 78 -1.13 7.23 13.85
C ALA A 78 -0.71 7.41 15.32
N ALA A 79 -0.69 8.65 15.82
CA ALA A 79 -0.33 8.94 17.21
C ALA A 79 -1.28 8.28 18.23
N GLN A 80 -2.59 8.34 17.97
CA GLN A 80 -3.61 7.78 18.87
C GLN A 80 -3.54 6.26 18.97
N ASN A 81 -3.25 5.60 17.86
CA ASN A 81 -3.18 4.14 17.78
C ASN A 81 -1.76 3.58 17.96
N GLN A 82 -0.77 4.43 18.25
CA GLN A 82 0.63 4.03 18.40
C GLN A 82 1.12 3.27 17.15
N LEU A 83 0.88 3.84 15.98
CA LEU A 83 1.34 3.29 14.71
C LEU A 83 2.59 4.02 14.21
N PRO A 84 3.54 3.33 13.55
CA PRO A 84 4.44 3.99 12.63
C PRO A 84 3.63 4.78 11.61
N ILE A 85 4.01 6.04 11.34
CA ILE A 85 3.26 6.88 10.38
C ILE A 85 3.32 6.29 8.97
N SER A 86 4.42 5.63 8.62
CA SER A 86 4.60 4.87 7.38
C SER A 86 3.52 3.80 7.20
N MET A 87 3.25 3.02 8.25
CA MET A 87 2.19 2.01 8.28
C MET A 87 0.79 2.62 8.07
N ALA A 88 0.47 3.70 8.80
CA ALA A 88 -0.82 4.37 8.65
C ALA A 88 -1.01 4.97 7.24
N ARG A 89 0.05 5.59 6.71
CA ARG A 89 0.08 6.16 5.35
C ARG A 89 -0.06 5.07 4.29
N TYR A 90 0.65 3.95 4.44
CA TYR A 90 0.54 2.80 3.54
C TYR A 90 -0.90 2.29 3.49
N GLY A 91 -1.53 2.01 4.64
CA GLY A 91 -2.92 1.54 4.69
C GLY A 91 -3.91 2.52 4.03
N TYR A 92 -3.73 3.81 4.28
CA TYR A 92 -4.52 4.86 3.62
C TYR A 92 -4.32 4.89 2.10
N TYR A 93 -3.08 4.84 1.63
CA TYR A 93 -2.75 4.87 0.21
C TYR A 93 -3.17 3.60 -0.53
N ALA A 94 -3.05 2.43 0.09
CA ALA A 94 -3.55 1.17 -0.44
C ALA A 94 -5.08 1.21 -0.63
N ALA A 95 -5.82 1.74 0.35
CA ALA A 95 -7.26 1.95 0.24
C ALA A 95 -7.61 2.94 -0.89
N LEU A 96 -6.88 4.06 -1.00
CA LEU A 96 -7.03 5.03 -2.09
C LEU A 96 -6.82 4.38 -3.47
N ALA A 97 -5.74 3.61 -3.63
CA ALA A 97 -5.43 2.93 -4.89
C ALA A 97 -6.53 1.93 -5.27
N ASP A 98 -7.00 1.14 -4.30
CA ASP A 98 -8.05 0.16 -4.51
C ASP A 98 -9.37 0.80 -4.95
N ARG A 99 -9.81 1.87 -4.27
CA ARG A 99 -11.03 2.60 -4.63
C ARG A 99 -10.87 3.39 -5.93
N LEU A 100 -9.70 3.99 -6.17
CA LEU A 100 -9.40 4.71 -7.41
C LEU A 100 -9.48 3.79 -8.62
N ALA A 101 -9.02 2.54 -8.52
CA ALA A 101 -9.06 1.56 -9.61
C ALA A 101 -10.47 1.30 -10.15
N LEU A 102 -11.50 1.44 -9.31
CA LEU A 102 -12.91 1.28 -9.69
C LEU A 102 -13.50 2.53 -10.36
N GLU A 103 -12.92 3.69 -10.12
CA GLU A 103 -13.47 5.00 -10.46
C GLU A 103 -12.51 5.85 -11.31
N VAL A 104 -11.54 5.22 -11.99
CA VAL A 104 -10.52 5.95 -12.76
C VAL A 104 -11.17 6.85 -13.82
N PRO A 105 -10.89 8.18 -13.80
CA PRO A 105 -11.44 9.11 -14.79
C PRO A 105 -11.08 8.72 -16.22
N GLN A 106 -12.03 8.86 -17.15
CA GLN A 106 -11.79 8.61 -18.58
C GLN A 106 -11.17 9.82 -19.26
N THR A 107 -9.99 10.21 -18.78
CA THR A 107 -9.17 11.35 -19.26
C THR A 107 -7.75 10.88 -19.56
N PRO A 108 -6.93 11.64 -20.31
CA PRO A 108 -5.53 11.29 -20.52
C PRO A 108 -4.73 11.08 -19.21
N THR A 109 -5.03 11.86 -18.17
CA THR A 109 -4.50 11.69 -16.82
C THR A 109 -4.94 10.36 -16.22
N GLY A 110 -6.24 10.06 -16.27
CA GLY A 110 -6.77 8.80 -15.74
C GLY A 110 -6.26 7.57 -16.48
N GLU A 111 -6.08 7.62 -17.80
CA GLU A 111 -5.43 6.54 -18.56
C GLU A 111 -4.00 6.28 -18.09
N ARG A 112 -3.25 7.33 -17.73
CA ARG A 112 -1.91 7.17 -17.14
C ARG A 112 -1.98 6.56 -15.75
N LEU A 113 -2.89 7.01 -14.90
CA LEU A 113 -3.08 6.45 -13.55
C LEU A 113 -3.46 4.97 -13.60
N ALA A 114 -4.35 4.59 -14.53
CA ALA A 114 -4.73 3.19 -14.75
C ALA A 114 -3.51 2.31 -15.04
N LEU A 115 -2.53 2.78 -15.82
CA LEU A 115 -1.31 2.02 -16.08
C LEU A 115 -0.53 1.71 -14.80
N PHE A 116 -0.48 2.62 -13.83
CA PHE A 116 0.20 2.40 -12.54
C PHE A 116 -0.60 1.48 -11.61
N LEU A 117 -1.92 1.63 -11.58
CA LEU A 117 -2.84 0.76 -10.83
C LEU A 117 -2.82 -0.69 -11.34
N ASP A 118 -2.76 -0.89 -12.66
CA ASP A 118 -2.66 -2.22 -13.30
C ASP A 118 -1.40 -3.00 -12.91
N MET A 119 -0.40 -2.35 -12.29
CA MET A 119 0.80 -3.05 -11.81
C MET A 119 0.47 -4.04 -10.70
N LYS A 120 -0.49 -3.71 -9.82
CA LYS A 120 -0.93 -4.58 -8.71
C LYS A 120 -1.35 -5.96 -9.21
N ASP A 121 -2.12 -6.00 -10.28
CA ASP A 121 -2.70 -7.26 -10.80
C ASP A 121 -1.77 -7.99 -11.77
N ASN A 122 -0.83 -7.28 -12.41
CA ASN A 122 0.08 -7.86 -13.41
C ASN A 122 1.48 -7.23 -13.38
N PRO A 123 2.27 -7.44 -12.31
CA PRO A 123 3.58 -6.79 -12.14
C PRO A 123 4.62 -7.25 -13.18
N ARG A 124 4.38 -8.40 -13.84
CA ARG A 124 5.27 -9.01 -14.82
C ARG A 124 4.97 -8.63 -16.27
N ASP A 125 3.96 -7.79 -16.52
CA ASP A 125 3.71 -7.26 -17.85
C ASP A 125 4.86 -6.35 -18.29
N LYS A 126 5.63 -6.82 -19.27
CA LYS A 126 6.82 -6.13 -19.76
C LYS A 126 6.49 -4.86 -20.53
N ASP A 127 5.38 -4.84 -21.25
CA ASP A 127 4.99 -3.69 -22.06
C ASP A 127 4.43 -2.59 -21.16
N ALA A 128 3.60 -2.94 -20.18
CA ALA A 128 3.11 -1.99 -19.17
C ALA A 128 4.26 -1.46 -18.30
N LYS A 129 5.19 -2.32 -17.87
CA LYS A 129 6.40 -1.91 -17.11
C LYS A 129 7.28 -0.96 -17.94
N ALA A 130 7.46 -1.22 -19.23
CA ALA A 130 8.20 -0.33 -20.11
C ALA A 130 7.50 1.04 -20.29
N GLN A 131 6.17 1.05 -20.43
CA GLN A 131 5.38 2.27 -20.54
C GLN A 131 5.44 3.12 -19.27
N ARG A 132 5.20 2.52 -18.09
CA ARG A 132 5.32 3.21 -16.80
C ARG A 132 6.71 3.80 -16.60
N ARG A 133 7.76 3.04 -16.90
CA ARG A 133 9.14 3.54 -16.83
C ARG A 133 9.42 4.70 -17.80
N ALA A 134 8.80 4.70 -18.98
CA ALA A 134 8.91 5.83 -19.91
C ALA A 134 8.21 7.07 -19.33
N ILE A 135 7.00 6.92 -18.80
CA ILE A 135 6.24 8.01 -18.16
C ILE A 135 7.03 8.60 -16.99
N ARG A 136 7.55 7.78 -16.07
CA ARG A 136 8.33 8.24 -14.89
C ARG A 136 9.56 9.06 -15.25
N LYS A 137 10.21 8.76 -16.38
CA LYS A 137 11.40 9.52 -16.82
C LYS A 137 11.07 10.94 -17.26
N GLU A 138 9.84 11.15 -17.73
CA GLU A 138 9.36 12.44 -18.22
C GLU A 138 8.56 13.19 -17.15
N LEU A 139 8.09 12.49 -16.12
CA LEU A 139 7.28 13.04 -15.03
C LEU A 139 8.04 14.14 -14.27
N THR A 140 7.36 15.26 -14.08
CA THR A 140 7.79 16.37 -13.24
C THR A 140 6.92 16.48 -11.99
N GLU A 141 7.42 17.17 -10.97
CA GLU A 141 6.65 17.50 -9.77
C GLU A 141 5.34 18.21 -10.12
N GLN A 142 5.38 19.13 -11.09
CA GLN A 142 4.22 19.88 -11.55
C GLN A 142 3.17 19.00 -12.23
N ASP A 143 3.57 17.90 -12.88
CA ASP A 143 2.63 16.94 -13.45
C ASP A 143 1.84 16.23 -12.33
N ILE A 144 2.52 15.83 -11.24
CA ILE A 144 1.87 15.22 -10.08
C ILE A 144 0.93 16.21 -9.40
N LEU A 145 1.39 17.45 -9.15
CA LEU A 145 0.55 18.49 -8.55
C LEU A 145 -0.66 18.81 -9.42
N GLY A 146 -0.49 18.82 -10.75
CA GLY A 146 -1.60 18.99 -11.69
C GLY A 146 -2.61 17.85 -11.60
N TYR A 147 -2.15 16.60 -11.52
CA TYR A 147 -3.04 15.45 -11.35
C TYR A 147 -3.75 15.47 -10.00
N ALA A 148 -3.05 15.85 -8.92
CA ALA A 148 -3.61 15.98 -7.59
C ALA A 148 -4.77 16.98 -7.58
N ASP A 149 -4.58 18.16 -8.19
CA ASP A 149 -5.62 19.18 -8.34
C ASP A 149 -6.80 18.70 -9.21
N GLU A 150 -6.52 18.06 -10.35
CA GLU A 150 -7.55 17.53 -11.26
C GLU A 150 -8.41 16.43 -10.64
N THR A 151 -7.83 15.62 -9.76
CA THR A 151 -8.47 14.42 -9.20
C THR A 151 -8.90 14.59 -7.75
N GLU A 152 -8.52 15.71 -7.12
CA GLU A 152 -8.67 15.97 -5.69
C GLU A 152 -8.04 14.85 -4.82
N LEU A 153 -6.94 14.27 -5.31
CA LEU A 153 -6.17 13.23 -4.60
C LEU A 153 -4.92 13.83 -3.98
N PRO A 154 -4.38 13.22 -2.91
CA PRO A 154 -3.11 13.67 -2.36
C PRO A 154 -1.98 13.53 -3.37
N ALA A 155 -1.18 14.58 -3.58
CA ALA A 155 0.02 14.57 -4.39
C ALA A 155 1.05 13.56 -3.86
N GLY A 156 1.20 13.43 -2.54
CA GLY A 156 2.02 12.39 -1.93
C GLY A 156 1.57 10.97 -2.30
N PHE A 157 0.26 10.72 -2.39
CA PHE A 157 -0.29 9.43 -2.84
C PHE A 157 0.02 9.17 -4.32
N LEU A 158 -0.21 10.17 -5.17
CA LEU A 158 0.09 10.05 -6.60
C LEU A 158 1.58 9.87 -6.85
N ALA A 159 2.43 10.54 -6.07
CA ALA A 159 3.87 10.37 -6.14
C ALA A 159 4.30 8.96 -5.74
N TRP A 160 3.78 8.45 -4.62
CA TRP A 160 3.97 7.05 -4.21
C TRP A 160 3.54 6.09 -5.32
N LEU A 161 2.27 6.13 -5.75
CA LEU A 161 1.71 5.25 -6.79
C LEU A 161 2.50 5.29 -8.12
N MET A 162 2.97 6.47 -8.51
CA MET A 162 3.59 6.67 -9.82
C MET A 162 5.10 6.53 -9.82
N LEU A 163 5.81 6.71 -8.70
CA LEU A 163 7.26 6.64 -8.63
C LEU A 163 7.76 5.30 -8.10
N ASP A 164 7.01 4.71 -7.18
CA ASP A 164 7.29 3.42 -6.60
C ASP A 164 6.98 2.29 -7.62
N ASP A 165 7.90 1.34 -7.75
CA ASP A 165 7.75 0.15 -8.60
C ASP A 165 7.10 -1.02 -7.84
N GLU A 166 7.05 -0.95 -6.51
CA GLU A 166 6.73 -2.05 -5.61
C GLU A 166 5.65 -1.61 -4.59
N TRP A 167 4.97 -0.47 -4.81
CA TRP A 167 3.90 0.08 -3.96
C TRP A 167 2.79 -0.91 -3.56
N HIS A 168 2.60 -1.97 -4.33
CA HIS A 168 1.57 -2.99 -4.15
C HIS A 168 2.06 -4.22 -3.37
N GLU A 169 3.34 -4.29 -3.02
CA GLU A 169 4.01 -5.45 -2.42
C GLU A 169 4.02 -5.42 -0.88
N GLY A 170 3.10 -4.67 -0.24
CA GLY A 170 2.90 -4.74 1.21
C GLY A 170 3.97 -4.09 2.10
N GLU A 171 5.12 -3.72 1.52
CA GLU A 171 6.28 -3.17 2.22
C GLU A 171 6.03 -1.73 2.72
N TRP A 172 5.39 -1.62 3.89
CA TRP A 172 5.10 -0.32 4.52
C TRP A 172 6.36 0.31 5.13
N GLU A 173 7.36 -0.49 5.52
CA GLU A 173 8.65 -0.04 6.06
C GLU A 173 9.44 0.77 5.01
N ASP A 174 9.37 0.34 3.75
CA ASP A 174 10.06 0.98 2.63
C ASP A 174 9.21 2.04 1.91
N SER A 175 8.03 2.39 2.44
CA SER A 175 7.07 3.34 1.82
C SER A 175 7.56 4.80 1.64
N ASP A 176 8.84 5.11 1.91
CA ASP A 176 9.50 6.41 1.67
C ASP A 176 10.66 6.34 0.65
N ASP A 177 11.07 5.14 0.21
CA ASP A 177 12.23 4.93 -0.67
C ASP A 177 11.98 5.41 -2.11
N TRP A 178 10.71 5.46 -2.54
CA TRP A 178 10.25 5.96 -3.83
C TRP A 178 10.70 7.41 -4.10
N ARG A 179 11.00 8.16 -3.02
CA ARG A 179 11.51 9.53 -3.09
C ARG A 179 13.03 9.60 -3.26
N GLU A 180 13.79 8.50 -3.17
CA GLU A 180 15.26 8.53 -3.19
C GLU A 180 15.83 9.23 -4.44
N GLY A 181 15.16 9.12 -5.59
CA GLY A 181 15.53 9.80 -6.84
C GLY A 181 14.92 11.19 -7.07
N ARG A 182 14.09 11.68 -6.14
CA ARG A 182 13.25 12.89 -6.25
C ARG A 182 13.09 13.62 -4.90
N ARG A 183 14.13 13.61 -4.06
CA ARG A 183 14.12 14.25 -2.73
C ARG A 183 13.88 15.77 -2.77
N ASP A 184 14.10 16.39 -3.93
CA ASP A 184 13.84 17.80 -4.18
C ASP A 184 12.36 18.14 -4.38
N TRP A 185 11.49 17.14 -4.60
CA TRP A 185 10.05 17.35 -4.73
C TRP A 185 9.41 17.48 -3.35
N ASP A 186 8.56 18.48 -3.16
CA ASP A 186 7.93 18.87 -1.90
C ASP A 186 6.41 18.90 -2.05
N PHE A 187 5.75 17.84 -1.57
CA PHE A 187 4.31 17.69 -1.65
C PHE A 187 3.67 18.09 -0.32
N ALA A 188 2.83 19.14 -0.34
CA ALA A 188 2.25 19.73 0.86
C ALA A 188 1.29 18.81 1.65
N ASP A 189 0.85 17.70 1.07
CA ASP A 189 -0.04 16.70 1.66
C ASP A 189 0.64 15.37 2.00
N TRP A 190 1.94 15.26 1.73
CA TRP A 190 2.74 14.15 2.19
C TRP A 190 3.04 14.34 3.68
N VAL A 191 2.76 13.30 4.48
CA VAL A 191 3.06 13.28 5.92
C VAL A 191 4.21 12.33 6.20
N ASP A 192 5.11 12.75 7.08
CA ASP A 192 6.26 11.95 7.50
C ASP A 192 6.41 11.86 9.02
N GLU A 193 7.46 11.17 9.44
CA GLU A 193 7.79 10.97 10.85
C GLU A 193 8.14 12.28 11.56
N GLN A 194 8.74 13.24 10.86
CA GLN A 194 9.08 14.53 11.42
C GLN A 194 7.83 15.35 11.72
N ASP A 195 6.82 15.33 10.83
CA ASP A 195 5.53 15.98 11.08
C ASP A 195 4.84 15.43 12.33
N LEU A 196 4.89 14.10 12.51
CA LEU A 196 4.34 13.43 13.69
C LEU A 196 5.05 13.91 14.97
N ILE A 197 6.38 13.96 14.94
CA ILE A 197 7.20 14.42 16.07
C ILE A 197 6.94 15.90 16.38
N ASP A 198 6.81 16.73 15.35
CA ASP A 198 6.63 18.17 15.51
C ASP A 198 5.27 18.50 16.13
N LEU A 199 4.22 17.73 15.81
CA LEU A 199 2.87 17.94 16.33
C LEU A 199 2.61 17.24 17.67
N TYR A 200 3.07 16.01 17.84
CA TYR A 200 2.69 15.14 18.96
C TYR A 200 3.86 14.76 19.88
N GLY A 201 5.08 15.18 19.56
CA GLY A 201 6.28 14.88 20.33
C GLY A 201 6.97 13.59 19.90
N ARG A 202 8.23 13.43 20.32
CA ARG A 202 9.07 12.27 19.96
C ARG A 202 8.51 10.96 20.50
N GLU A 203 7.71 11.01 21.56
CA GLU A 203 7.02 9.87 22.16
C GLU A 203 5.88 9.31 21.30
N ALA A 204 5.36 10.07 20.34
CA ALA A 204 4.34 9.59 19.40
C ALA A 204 4.94 8.74 18.28
N ARG A 205 6.25 8.85 18.06
CA ARG A 205 6.99 8.04 17.10
C ARG A 205 7.03 6.59 17.58
N VAL A 206 6.63 5.69 16.70
CA VAL A 206 6.81 4.25 16.85
C VAL A 206 7.81 3.78 15.80
N THR A 207 8.87 3.10 16.25
CA THR A 207 9.91 2.57 15.36
C THR A 207 9.67 1.10 15.03
N ASP A 208 10.35 0.58 14.02
CA ASP A 208 10.34 -0.84 13.67
C ASP A 208 10.78 -1.70 14.86
N ASP A 209 11.82 -1.27 15.60
CA ASP A 209 12.24 -1.88 16.89
C ASP A 209 11.12 -1.91 17.96
N ASP A 210 10.13 -1.00 17.90
CA ASP A 210 8.97 -1.00 18.79
C ASP A 210 7.92 -1.99 18.31
N VAL A 211 7.70 -2.05 16.99
CA VAL A 211 6.82 -3.01 16.30
C VAL A 211 7.28 -4.44 16.57
N GLU A 212 8.52 -4.80 16.22
CA GLU A 212 9.12 -6.11 16.48
C GLU A 212 8.98 -6.52 17.95
N ARG A 213 9.23 -5.58 18.87
CA ARG A 213 9.17 -5.85 20.31
C ARG A 213 7.76 -6.18 20.77
N VAL A 214 6.75 -5.49 20.23
CA VAL A 214 5.35 -5.76 20.55
C VAL A 214 4.92 -7.11 19.97
N LEU A 215 5.31 -7.41 18.73
CA LEU A 215 4.99 -8.68 18.06
C LEU A 215 5.61 -9.87 18.79
N ARG A 216 6.92 -9.83 19.05
CA ARG A 216 7.64 -10.87 19.81
C ARG A 216 7.06 -11.07 21.21
N LYS A 217 6.67 -10.00 21.90
CA LYS A 217 6.00 -10.09 23.20
C LYS A 217 4.66 -10.84 23.13
N ASN A 218 3.98 -10.78 21.99
CA ASN A 218 2.72 -11.48 21.75
C ASN A 218 2.90 -12.84 21.05
N GLY A 219 4.14 -13.30 20.86
CA GLY A 219 4.44 -14.61 20.28
C GLY A 219 4.28 -14.67 18.77
N LEU A 220 4.42 -13.53 18.10
CA LEU A 220 4.45 -13.39 16.64
C LEU A 220 5.88 -13.01 16.27
N ASP A 221 6.61 -13.95 15.68
CA ASP A 221 7.99 -13.77 15.23
C ASP A 221 7.98 -14.16 13.75
N PHE A 222 8.34 -13.21 12.88
CA PHE A 222 8.31 -13.39 11.43
C PHE A 222 9.71 -13.76 10.87
N ASP A 223 10.76 -13.61 11.69
CA ASP A 223 12.15 -14.02 11.42
C ASP A 223 12.34 -15.57 11.41
N ASP A 224 11.91 -16.30 10.37
CA ASP A 224 12.19 -17.75 10.18
C ASP A 224 12.88 -18.11 8.84
#